data_AF-A0A2M7CJ16-F1
#
_entry.id   AF-A0A2M7CJ16-F1
#
_cell.length_a   1.000
_cell.length_b   1.000
_cell.length_c   1.000
_cell.angle_alpha   90.00
_cell.angle_beta   90.00
_cell.angle_gamma   90.00
#
_symmetry.space_group_name_H-M   'P 1'
#
loop_
_entity.id
_entity.type
_entity.pdbx_description
1 polymer ?
#
loop_
_entity_poly.entity_id
_entity_poly.type
_entity_poly.pdbx_seq_one_letter_code
_entity_poly.pdbx_strand_id
1 'polypeptide(L)'
;MRKQLNITGGNPETPTEGKIQESPIHELLDNNPELAKIYSERINTYEMVINESGQILSDGQTYENNLKMRALVELADAIRKGLTDVQDGHVRLWRGNRPNEAGHNPSYTNSLEGIALPFLRGYNGVLSYIDVPREEARKYLTSGVKDSEFILPSELVKNVKIVGFTPEEVDEIKKKARPLFETKQGNGWTIVD
;
A
#
# COMPACT_ATOMS: atom_id res chain seq x y z
N MET A 1 -37.44 -20.45 55.19
CA MET A 1 -35.98 -20.34 55.00
C MET A 1 -35.69 -19.76 53.62
N ARG A 2 -35.37 -18.46 53.52
CA ARG A 2 -34.88 -17.81 52.30
C ARG A 2 -33.40 -17.49 52.51
N LYS A 3 -32.52 -18.06 51.68
CA LYS A 3 -31.07 -17.80 51.71
C LYS A 3 -30.80 -16.45 51.05
N GLN A 4 -30.11 -15.57 51.78
CA GLN A 4 -29.39 -14.43 51.22
C GLN A 4 -28.17 -14.96 50.45
N LEU A 5 -27.93 -14.43 49.25
CA LEU A 5 -26.68 -14.60 48.52
C LEU A 5 -25.97 -13.25 48.49
N ASN A 6 -24.80 -13.23 49.12
CA ASN A 6 -23.89 -12.09 49.20
C ASN A 6 -23.33 -11.78 47.81
N ILE A 7 -23.33 -10.49 47.49
CA ILE A 7 -22.70 -9.90 46.32
C ILE A 7 -21.24 -9.63 46.72
N THR A 8 -20.30 -10.46 46.30
CA THR A 8 -18.87 -10.11 46.34
C THR A 8 -18.50 -9.50 45.00
N GLY A 9 -18.07 -8.24 45.05
CA GLY A 9 -17.70 -7.43 43.92
C GLY A 9 -16.62 -8.09 43.06
N GLY A 10 -16.94 -8.25 41.78
CA GLY A 10 -15.94 -8.40 40.74
C GLY A 10 -15.24 -7.06 40.56
N ASN A 11 -13.91 -7.09 40.69
CA ASN A 11 -13.02 -6.00 40.30
C ASN A 11 -13.35 -5.57 38.86
N PRO A 12 -13.43 -4.28 38.52
CA PRO A 12 -13.41 -3.88 37.12
C PRO A 12 -12.05 -4.30 36.58
N GLU A 13 -12.05 -5.26 35.65
CA GLU A 13 -10.89 -5.58 34.85
C GLU A 13 -10.42 -4.26 34.22
N THR A 14 -9.22 -3.84 34.59
CA THR A 14 -8.50 -2.78 33.92
C THR A 14 -8.48 -3.11 32.42
N PRO A 15 -8.80 -2.16 31.53
CA PRO A 15 -8.64 -2.37 30.10
C PRO A 15 -7.18 -2.78 29.89
N THR A 16 -6.99 -4.00 29.40
CA THR A 16 -5.68 -4.46 28.94
C THR A 16 -5.24 -3.43 27.91
N GLU A 17 -4.09 -2.79 28.15
CA GLU A 17 -3.46 -1.88 27.17
C GLU A 17 -3.56 -2.54 25.81
N GLY A 18 -4.43 -1.98 24.96
CA GLY A 18 -4.60 -2.48 23.60
C GLY A 18 -3.23 -2.39 22.97
N LYS A 19 -2.63 -3.53 22.61
CA LYS A 19 -1.50 -3.52 21.71
C LYS A 19 -1.92 -2.68 20.52
N ILE A 20 -1.24 -1.55 20.32
CA ILE A 20 -1.39 -0.75 19.12
C ILE A 20 -1.10 -1.72 17.98
N GLN A 21 -2.15 -2.12 17.26
CA GLN A 21 -1.99 -2.91 16.07
C GLN A 21 -1.47 -1.94 15.04
N GLU A 22 -0.16 -1.94 14.83
CA GLU A 22 0.50 -1.09 13.83
C GLU A 22 -0.29 -1.16 12.52
N SER A 23 -0.60 0.01 11.96
CA SER A 23 -1.34 0.08 10.70
C SER A 23 -0.64 -0.79 9.67
N PRO A 24 -1.35 -1.61 8.88
CA PRO A 24 -0.74 -2.49 7.88
C PRO A 24 0.15 -1.78 6.85
N ILE A 25 0.06 -0.44 6.77
CA ILE A 25 0.94 0.39 5.97
C ILE A 25 2.31 0.63 6.63
N HIS A 26 2.42 0.73 7.96
CA HIS A 26 3.71 0.97 8.63
C HIS A 26 4.70 -0.16 8.33
N GLU A 27 4.27 -1.42 8.51
CA GLU A 27 5.08 -2.59 8.11
C GLU A 27 5.53 -2.51 6.64
N LEU A 28 4.65 -2.06 5.73
CA LEU A 28 4.98 -1.94 4.32
C LEU A 28 6.01 -0.83 4.08
N LEU A 29 5.86 0.33 4.72
CA LEU A 29 6.74 1.49 4.58
C LEU A 29 8.10 1.26 5.25
N ASP A 30 8.13 0.59 6.40
CA ASP A 30 9.35 0.23 7.12
C ASP A 30 10.23 -0.71 6.29
N ASN A 31 9.60 -1.64 5.58
CA ASN A 31 10.29 -2.56 4.67
C ASN A 31 10.60 -1.92 3.30
N ASN A 32 10.02 -0.76 2.98
CA ASN A 32 10.17 -0.09 1.68
C ASN A 32 10.37 1.43 1.86
N PRO A 33 11.59 1.88 2.23
CA PRO A 33 11.86 3.29 2.54
C PRO A 33 11.56 4.24 1.36
N GLU A 34 11.66 3.76 0.12
CA GLU A 34 11.30 4.52 -1.08
C GLU A 34 9.80 4.86 -1.13
N LEU A 35 8.95 3.91 -0.72
CA LEU A 35 7.51 4.16 -0.62
C LEU A 35 7.20 5.08 0.57
N ALA A 36 7.95 4.97 1.67
CA ALA A 36 7.80 5.86 2.82
C ALA A 36 8.06 7.33 2.41
N LYS A 37 9.08 7.58 1.58
CA LYS A 37 9.35 8.91 1.04
C LYS A 37 8.20 9.42 0.17
N ILE A 38 7.79 8.66 -0.84
CA ILE A 38 6.68 9.04 -1.74
C ILE A 38 5.41 9.34 -0.94
N TYR A 39 5.11 8.52 0.06
CA TYR A 39 3.96 8.69 0.93
C TYR A 39 4.03 9.98 1.74
N SER A 40 5.13 10.19 2.49
CA SER A 40 5.30 11.37 3.36
C SER A 40 5.28 12.70 2.60
N GLU A 41 5.80 12.74 1.37
CA GLU A 41 5.81 13.95 0.53
C GLU A 41 4.41 14.32 -0.01
N ARG A 42 3.47 13.37 -0.04
CA ARG A 42 2.22 13.50 -0.82
C ARG A 42 0.92 13.23 -0.05
N ILE A 43 1.01 12.87 1.24
CA ILE A 43 -0.14 12.48 2.08
C ILE A 43 -1.15 13.61 2.37
N ASN A 44 -0.74 14.87 2.34
CA ASN A 44 -1.56 16.02 2.79
C ASN A 44 -2.71 16.45 1.85
N THR A 45 -3.18 15.59 0.95
CA THR A 45 -4.13 15.99 -0.10
C THR A 45 -5.24 14.98 -0.35
N TYR A 46 -5.57 14.12 0.63
CA TYR A 46 -6.45 12.99 0.38
C TYR A 46 -7.88 13.17 0.87
N GLU A 47 -8.83 13.18 -0.08
CA GLU A 47 -10.25 12.94 0.16
C GLU A 47 -10.60 11.56 -0.41
N MET A 48 -10.96 10.61 0.46
CA MET A 48 -11.48 9.32 0.02
C MET A 48 -12.85 9.49 -0.62
N VAL A 49 -13.01 8.97 -1.84
CA VAL A 49 -14.32 8.86 -2.47
C VAL A 49 -15.02 7.62 -1.95
N ILE A 50 -16.21 7.81 -1.36
CA ILE A 50 -17.05 6.73 -0.85
C ILE A 50 -18.36 6.73 -1.64
N ASN A 51 -18.78 5.58 -2.15
CA ASN A 51 -20.03 5.44 -2.88
C ASN A 51 -21.26 5.37 -1.94
N GLU A 52 -22.47 5.39 -2.51
CA GLU A 52 -23.73 5.34 -1.75
C GLU A 52 -23.88 4.06 -0.89
N SER A 53 -23.19 2.97 -1.26
CA SER A 53 -23.15 1.71 -0.51
C SER A 53 -22.08 1.71 0.59
N GLY A 54 -21.41 2.83 0.82
CA GLY A 54 -20.38 2.97 1.85
C GLY A 54 -19.01 2.37 1.48
N GLN A 55 -18.80 1.97 0.23
CA GLN A 55 -17.55 1.37 -0.26
C GLN A 55 -16.58 2.44 -0.77
N ILE A 56 -15.27 2.17 -0.67
CA ILE A 56 -14.24 3.06 -1.21
C ILE A 56 -14.20 2.89 -2.74
N LEU A 57 -14.18 4.01 -3.48
CA LEU A 57 -13.97 4.02 -4.92
C LEU A 57 -12.55 4.53 -5.20
N SER A 58 -11.73 3.71 -5.86
CA SER A 58 -10.37 4.07 -6.27
C SER A 58 -10.02 3.40 -7.60
N ASP A 59 -9.48 4.18 -8.53
CA ASP A 59 -9.04 3.74 -9.87
C ASP A 59 -10.08 2.88 -10.63
N GLY A 60 -11.35 3.28 -10.53
CA GLY A 60 -12.48 2.59 -11.15
C GLY A 60 -12.90 1.27 -10.49
N GLN A 61 -12.29 0.91 -9.36
CA GLN A 61 -12.62 -0.28 -8.56
C GLN A 61 -13.26 0.11 -7.22
N THR A 62 -14.14 -0.77 -6.72
CA THR A 62 -14.79 -0.61 -5.43
C THR A 62 -14.21 -1.56 -4.41
N TYR A 63 -13.93 -1.06 -3.20
CA TYR A 63 -13.34 -1.84 -2.12
C TYR A 63 -14.14 -1.74 -0.82
N GLU A 64 -14.00 -2.75 0.03
CA GLU A 64 -14.51 -2.70 1.40
C GLU A 64 -13.92 -1.52 2.17
N ASN A 65 -14.78 -0.84 2.92
CA ASN A 65 -14.40 0.32 3.70
C ASN A 65 -13.89 -0.10 5.09
N ASN A 66 -12.60 -0.43 5.14
CA ASN A 66 -11.90 -0.78 6.38
C ASN A 66 -10.54 -0.05 6.46
N LEU A 67 -9.98 0.06 7.68
CA LEU A 67 -8.73 0.81 7.92
C LEU A 67 -7.57 0.39 7.02
N LYS A 68 -7.42 -0.93 6.79
CA LYS A 68 -6.37 -1.47 5.93
C LYS A 68 -6.51 -0.94 4.50
N MET A 69 -7.72 -0.99 3.94
CA MET A 69 -7.94 -0.56 2.56
C MET A 69 -7.83 0.95 2.40
N ARG A 70 -8.31 1.73 3.38
CA ARG A 70 -8.11 3.19 3.42
C ARG A 70 -6.64 3.56 3.31
N ALA A 71 -5.79 2.93 4.13
CA ALA A 71 -4.35 3.17 4.11
C ALA A 71 -3.71 2.76 2.76
N LEU A 72 -4.10 1.61 2.21
CA LEU A 72 -3.58 1.16 0.90
C LEU A 72 -3.99 2.09 -0.25
N VAL A 73 -5.21 2.62 -0.21
CA VAL A 73 -5.73 3.59 -1.17
C VAL A 73 -4.99 4.93 -1.05
N GLU A 74 -4.78 5.43 0.17
CA GLU A 74 -3.96 6.62 0.42
C GLU A 74 -2.54 6.47 -0.14
N LEU A 75 -1.91 5.31 0.07
CA LEU A 75 -0.58 5.01 -0.49
C LEU A 75 -0.59 4.92 -2.02
N ALA A 76 -1.56 4.21 -2.59
CA ALA A 76 -1.71 4.09 -4.03
C ALA A 76 -1.85 5.46 -4.69
N ASP A 77 -2.60 6.38 -4.10
CA ASP A 77 -2.77 7.73 -4.65
C ASP A 77 -1.54 8.61 -4.47
N ALA A 78 -0.81 8.47 -3.36
CA ALA A 78 0.52 9.09 -3.22
C ALA A 78 1.48 8.60 -4.32
N ILE A 79 1.48 7.30 -4.62
CA ILE A 79 2.29 6.69 -5.69
C ILE A 79 1.86 7.23 -7.06
N ARG A 80 0.56 7.19 -7.39
CA ARG A 80 0.05 7.69 -8.67
C ARG A 80 0.43 9.15 -8.91
N LYS A 81 0.26 10.02 -7.91
CA LYS A 81 0.67 11.44 -7.97
C LYS A 81 2.17 11.61 -8.20
N GLY A 82 2.98 10.65 -7.77
CA GLY A 82 4.44 10.62 -7.95
C GLY A 82 4.92 10.18 -9.32
N LEU A 83 4.03 9.65 -10.16
CA LEU A 83 4.39 9.10 -11.45
C LEU A 83 3.82 9.95 -12.59
N THR A 84 4.38 9.78 -13.79
CA THR A 84 3.81 10.37 -15.00
C THR A 84 2.42 9.79 -15.24
N ASP A 85 1.51 10.65 -15.72
CA ASP A 85 0.18 10.25 -16.15
C ASP A 85 0.24 9.13 -17.19
N VAL A 86 -0.76 8.25 -17.15
CA VAL A 86 -0.90 7.17 -18.12
C VAL A 86 -1.34 7.79 -19.44
N GLN A 87 -0.68 7.42 -20.54
CA GLN A 87 -1.03 7.91 -21.87
C GLN A 87 -2.47 7.54 -22.25
N ASP A 88 -3.14 8.41 -23.00
CA ASP A 88 -4.48 8.13 -23.54
C ASP A 88 -4.49 6.79 -24.29
N GLY A 89 -5.56 6.02 -24.08
CA GLY A 89 -5.72 4.68 -24.66
C GLY A 89 -4.84 3.59 -24.05
N HIS A 90 -4.00 3.88 -23.04
CA HIS A 90 -3.22 2.90 -22.31
C HIS A 90 -3.87 2.51 -20.97
N VAL A 91 -3.36 1.44 -20.38
CA VAL A 91 -3.63 1.02 -19.01
C VAL A 91 -2.30 0.75 -18.31
N ARG A 92 -2.18 1.20 -17.06
CA ARG A 92 -1.03 0.88 -16.21
C ARG A 92 -1.28 -0.43 -15.49
N LEU A 93 -0.34 -1.35 -15.66
CA LEU A 93 -0.31 -2.63 -14.97
C LEU A 93 0.82 -2.61 -13.95
N TRP A 94 0.58 -3.19 -12.79
CA TRP A 94 1.39 -3.12 -11.58
C TRP A 94 1.84 -4.52 -11.16
N ARG A 95 2.93 -4.57 -10.39
CA ARG A 95 3.36 -5.80 -9.73
C ARG A 95 4.13 -5.49 -8.44
N GLY A 96 3.71 -6.09 -7.34
CA GLY A 96 4.57 -6.26 -6.16
C GLY A 96 5.52 -7.43 -6.38
N ASN A 97 6.82 -7.17 -6.49
CA ASN A 97 7.81 -8.18 -6.83
C ASN A 97 8.45 -8.79 -5.58
N ARG A 98 8.92 -10.04 -5.71
CA ARG A 98 10.01 -10.55 -4.86
C ARG A 98 11.35 -9.94 -5.28
N PRO A 99 12.41 -10.06 -4.47
CA PRO A 99 13.74 -9.63 -4.86
C PRO A 99 14.13 -10.24 -6.22
N ASN A 100 14.68 -9.41 -7.10
CA ASN A 100 15.14 -9.76 -8.45
C ASN A 100 14.06 -10.23 -9.45
N GLU A 101 12.76 -10.14 -9.14
CA GLU A 101 11.69 -10.52 -10.10
C GLU A 101 11.28 -9.40 -11.06
N ALA A 102 11.60 -8.15 -10.73
CA ALA A 102 11.35 -7.03 -11.62
C ALA A 102 12.05 -7.27 -12.97
N GLY A 103 11.32 -7.13 -14.07
CA GLY A 103 11.84 -7.42 -15.41
C GLY A 103 11.82 -8.90 -15.82
N HIS A 104 11.34 -9.81 -14.95
CA HIS A 104 11.36 -11.25 -15.20
C HIS A 104 10.01 -11.93 -15.05
N ASN A 105 9.23 -11.58 -14.02
CA ASN A 105 7.95 -12.25 -13.77
C ASN A 105 6.84 -11.68 -14.68
N PRO A 106 6.07 -12.53 -15.38
CA PRO A 106 5.08 -12.08 -16.35
C PRO A 106 3.71 -11.71 -15.76
N SER A 107 3.43 -11.99 -14.48
CA SER A 107 2.11 -11.75 -13.88
C SER A 107 2.00 -10.31 -13.35
N TYR A 108 1.08 -9.54 -13.93
CA TYR A 108 0.79 -8.16 -13.56
C TYR A 108 -0.70 -7.98 -13.26
N THR A 109 -1.04 -6.87 -12.60
CA THR A 109 -2.41 -6.52 -12.23
C THR A 109 -2.74 -5.07 -12.53
N ASN A 110 -3.99 -4.75 -12.86
CA ASN A 110 -4.46 -3.35 -12.91
C ASN A 110 -4.89 -2.81 -11.53
N SER A 111 -4.75 -3.59 -10.45
CA SER A 111 -5.19 -3.22 -9.10
C SER A 111 -3.98 -2.96 -8.19
N LEU A 112 -3.60 -1.68 -8.04
CA LEU A 112 -2.46 -1.29 -7.22
C LEU A 112 -2.71 -1.57 -5.72
N GLU A 113 -3.71 -0.91 -5.15
CA GLU A 113 -4.14 -1.03 -3.74
C GLU A 113 -4.77 -2.39 -3.42
N GLY A 114 -5.45 -3.01 -4.38
CA GLY A 114 -6.16 -4.27 -4.18
C GLY A 114 -5.28 -5.50 -4.25
N ILE A 115 -4.21 -5.47 -5.06
CA ILE A 115 -3.40 -6.65 -5.36
C ILE A 115 -1.89 -6.37 -5.24
N ALA A 116 -1.36 -5.39 -5.98
CA ALA A 116 0.08 -5.20 -6.07
C ALA A 116 0.73 -4.79 -4.73
N LEU A 117 0.15 -3.84 -3.99
CA LEU A 117 0.64 -3.41 -2.68
C LEU A 117 0.53 -4.53 -1.62
N PRO A 118 -0.61 -5.26 -1.52
CA PRO A 118 -0.68 -6.46 -0.67
C PRO A 118 0.42 -7.50 -0.96
N PHE A 119 0.72 -7.79 -2.23
CA PHE A 119 1.80 -8.72 -2.58
C PHE A 119 3.17 -8.18 -2.21
N LEU A 120 3.42 -6.90 -2.48
CA LEU A 120 4.68 -6.26 -2.12
C LEU A 120 4.97 -6.38 -0.63
N ARG A 121 3.96 -6.19 0.22
CA ARG A 121 4.09 -6.34 1.69
C ARG A 121 4.61 -7.72 2.09
N GLY A 122 4.23 -8.77 1.37
CA GLY A 122 4.68 -10.13 1.66
C GLY A 122 6.04 -10.50 1.07
N TYR A 123 6.57 -9.70 0.13
CA TYR A 123 7.69 -10.10 -0.72
C TYR A 123 8.99 -9.35 -0.46
N ASN A 124 8.96 -8.18 0.17
CA ASN A 124 10.16 -7.36 0.44
C ASN A 124 11.03 -7.09 -0.81
N GLY A 125 10.42 -7.06 -1.99
CA GLY A 125 11.07 -6.68 -3.23
C GLY A 125 10.75 -5.24 -3.61
N VAL A 126 10.41 -5.02 -4.87
CA VAL A 126 10.10 -3.67 -5.38
C VAL A 126 8.72 -3.64 -6.03
N LEU A 127 8.06 -2.49 -6.02
CA LEU A 127 6.89 -2.26 -6.85
C LEU A 127 7.37 -1.92 -8.27
N SER A 128 6.76 -2.51 -9.30
CA SER A 128 7.00 -2.14 -10.70
C SER A 128 5.69 -1.90 -11.44
N TYR A 129 5.78 -1.19 -12.56
CA TYR A 129 4.66 -0.94 -13.45
C TYR A 129 5.06 -0.95 -14.92
N ILE A 130 4.07 -1.13 -15.79
CA ILE A 130 4.19 -0.99 -17.24
C ILE A 130 2.90 -0.43 -17.81
N ASP A 131 3.03 0.51 -18.74
CA ASP A 131 1.90 1.08 -19.47
C ASP A 131 1.75 0.33 -20.79
N VAL A 132 0.57 -0.23 -21.04
CA VAL A 132 0.28 -1.07 -22.22
C VAL A 132 -0.95 -0.52 -22.94
N PRO A 133 -0.98 -0.49 -24.29
CA PRO A 133 -2.19 -0.14 -25.02
C PRO A 133 -3.37 -1.00 -24.56
N ARG A 134 -4.52 -0.39 -24.28
CA ARG A 134 -5.68 -1.10 -23.68
C ARG A 134 -6.14 -2.29 -24.52
N GLU A 135 -6.16 -2.14 -25.85
CA GLU A 135 -6.53 -3.22 -26.77
C GLU A 135 -5.50 -4.36 -26.81
N GLU A 136 -4.23 -4.06 -26.50
CA GLU A 136 -3.19 -5.06 -26.39
C GLU A 136 -3.24 -5.77 -25.04
N ALA A 137 -3.42 -5.03 -23.94
CA ALA A 137 -3.54 -5.58 -22.59
C ALA A 137 -4.68 -6.62 -22.49
N ARG A 138 -5.80 -6.39 -23.18
CA ARG A 138 -6.92 -7.35 -23.25
C ARG A 138 -6.52 -8.75 -23.75
N LYS A 139 -5.49 -8.85 -24.58
CA LYS A 139 -4.99 -10.13 -25.10
C LYS A 139 -4.26 -10.95 -24.04
N TYR A 140 -3.78 -10.30 -22.99
CA TYR A 140 -2.99 -10.90 -21.91
C TYR A 140 -3.80 -11.17 -20.65
N LEU A 141 -5.07 -10.77 -20.63
CA LEU A 141 -5.95 -10.96 -19.49
C LEU A 141 -6.15 -12.46 -19.22
N THR A 142 -5.95 -12.88 -17.97
CA THR A 142 -6.25 -14.25 -17.53
C THR A 142 -7.63 -14.32 -16.90
N SER A 143 -8.23 -15.51 -16.93
CA SER A 143 -9.50 -15.78 -16.26
C SER A 143 -9.37 -16.02 -14.75
N GLY A 144 -8.17 -15.87 -14.16
CA GLY A 144 -7.86 -16.29 -12.78
C GLY A 144 -8.37 -15.32 -11.71
N VAL A 145 -8.20 -14.01 -11.93
CA VAL A 145 -8.79 -12.95 -11.12
C VAL A 145 -9.57 -12.04 -12.06
N LYS A 146 -10.88 -11.90 -11.83
CA LYS A 146 -11.79 -11.20 -12.74
C LYS A 146 -11.21 -9.83 -13.12
N ASP A 147 -10.89 -9.70 -14.41
CA ASP A 147 -10.44 -8.47 -15.06
C ASP A 147 -9.21 -7.79 -14.44
N SER A 148 -8.42 -8.54 -13.65
CA SER A 148 -7.37 -7.94 -12.82
C SER A 148 -6.01 -8.62 -12.89
N GLU A 149 -5.87 -9.77 -13.55
CA GLU A 149 -4.57 -10.42 -13.74
C GLU A 149 -4.22 -10.55 -15.23
N PHE A 150 -2.96 -10.27 -15.55
CA PHE A 150 -2.42 -10.22 -16.90
C PHE A 150 -1.11 -11.01 -16.96
N ILE A 151 -0.95 -11.88 -17.96
CA ILE A 151 0.30 -12.60 -18.21
C ILE A 151 0.96 -12.00 -19.45
N LEU A 152 1.94 -11.14 -19.22
CA LEU A 152 2.61 -10.39 -20.27
C LEU A 152 3.72 -11.22 -20.95
N PRO A 153 3.95 -11.04 -22.25
CA PRO A 153 5.09 -11.62 -22.95
C PRO A 153 6.41 -11.03 -22.46
N SER A 154 7.48 -11.82 -22.53
CA SER A 154 8.80 -11.46 -21.98
C SER A 154 9.37 -10.14 -22.52
N GLU A 155 9.01 -9.81 -23.75
CA GLU A 155 9.39 -8.63 -24.51
C GLU A 155 8.83 -7.37 -23.87
N LEU A 156 7.62 -7.43 -23.30
CA LEU A 156 7.03 -6.34 -22.53
C LEU A 156 7.60 -6.32 -21.11
N VAL A 157 7.71 -7.49 -20.48
CA VAL A 157 8.17 -7.61 -19.08
C VAL A 157 9.56 -6.99 -18.88
N LYS A 158 10.47 -7.10 -19.85
CA LYS A 158 11.81 -6.49 -19.78
C LYS A 158 11.81 -4.95 -19.71
N ASN A 159 10.72 -4.30 -20.10
CA ASN A 159 10.60 -2.84 -20.18
C ASN A 159 9.84 -2.23 -18.99
N VAL A 160 9.64 -2.99 -17.92
CA VAL A 160 8.93 -2.48 -16.74
C VAL A 160 9.72 -1.40 -16.02
N LYS A 161 9.00 -0.46 -15.44
CA LYS A 161 9.55 0.63 -14.65
C LYS A 161 9.42 0.28 -13.17
N ILE A 162 10.52 0.36 -12.43
CA ILE A 162 10.48 0.19 -10.98
C ILE A 162 9.96 1.49 -10.36
N VAL A 163 9.07 1.37 -9.38
CA VAL A 163 8.61 2.49 -8.55
C VAL A 163 9.65 2.70 -7.45
N GLY A 164 10.58 3.62 -7.68
CA GLY A 164 11.63 4.02 -6.74
C GLY A 164 12.76 4.80 -7.45
N PHE A 165 13.42 5.71 -6.72
CA PHE A 165 14.53 6.56 -7.18
C PHE A 165 15.82 5.74 -7.44
N THR A 166 16.83 6.33 -8.09
CA THR A 166 18.09 5.61 -8.35
C THR A 166 18.80 5.25 -7.04
N PRO A 167 19.63 4.18 -7.01
CA PRO A 167 20.38 3.78 -5.80
C PRO A 167 21.19 4.91 -5.14
N GLU A 168 21.68 5.88 -5.92
CA GLU A 168 22.40 7.06 -5.44
C GLU A 168 21.48 8.04 -4.67
N GLU A 169 20.24 8.17 -5.11
CA GLU A 169 19.22 9.01 -4.46
C GLU A 169 18.79 8.39 -3.12
N VAL A 170 18.71 7.05 -3.04
CA VAL A 170 18.41 6.29 -1.80
C VAL A 170 19.42 6.58 -0.68
N ASP A 171 20.71 6.66 -1.00
CA ASP A 171 21.77 6.89 -0.02
C ASP A 171 21.86 8.37 0.44
N GLU A 172 21.41 9.33 -0.37
CA GLU A 172 21.23 10.71 0.08
C GLU A 172 20.01 10.89 0.99
N ILE A 173 18.93 10.15 0.74
CA ILE A 173 17.69 10.23 1.52
C ILE A 173 17.89 9.62 2.91
N LYS A 174 18.60 8.49 3.04
CA LYS A 174 18.97 7.92 4.35
C LYS A 174 19.72 8.91 5.25
N LYS A 175 20.51 9.82 4.67
CA LYS A 175 21.21 10.89 5.41
C LYS A 175 20.27 12.02 5.84
N LYS A 176 19.19 12.28 5.08
CA LYS A 176 18.25 13.40 5.28
C LYS A 176 16.98 13.05 6.05
N ALA A 177 16.52 11.80 6.03
CA ALA A 177 15.26 11.35 6.64
C ALA A 177 15.37 10.99 8.14
N ARG A 178 16.60 10.89 8.67
CA ARG A 178 16.87 10.62 10.09
C ARG A 178 16.15 11.57 11.10
N PRO A 179 15.85 12.85 10.81
CA PRO A 179 15.18 13.73 11.76
C PRO A 179 13.64 13.81 11.62
N LEU A 180 13.00 13.22 10.59
CA LEU A 180 11.59 13.48 10.28
C LEU A 180 10.57 12.66 11.09
N PHE A 181 11.04 11.71 11.90
CA PHE A 181 10.21 10.97 12.88
C PHE A 181 10.71 11.14 14.33
N GLU A 182 11.68 12.02 14.54
CA GLU A 182 12.23 12.36 15.85
C GLU A 182 12.02 13.85 16.15
N THR A 183 10.85 14.24 16.68
CA THR A 183 10.78 15.54 17.36
C THR A 183 11.36 15.38 18.75
N LYS A 184 12.56 15.93 18.96
CA LYS A 184 13.15 16.07 20.29
C LYS A 184 12.32 17.08 21.11
N GLN A 185 11.58 16.60 22.10
CA GLN A 185 11.28 17.39 23.30
C GLN A 185 11.68 16.58 24.54
N GLY A 186 12.82 16.93 25.13
CA GLY A 186 13.27 16.31 26.38
C GLY A 186 13.65 14.82 26.26
N ASN A 187 13.98 14.21 27.40
CA ASN A 187 14.69 12.93 27.51
C ASN A 187 13.80 11.66 27.29
N GLY A 188 12.84 11.66 26.36
CA GLY A 188 12.00 10.48 26.12
C GLY A 188 11.22 10.51 24.81
N TRP A 189 10.92 9.32 24.25
CA TRP A 189 10.21 9.10 22.97
C TRP A 189 8.73 8.75 23.21
N THR A 190 7.79 9.40 22.50
CA THR A 190 6.37 8.98 22.45
C THR A 190 5.70 9.52 21.17
N ILE A 191 4.85 8.72 20.51
CA ILE A 191 4.05 9.11 19.32
C ILE A 191 2.61 9.40 19.78
N VAL A 192 2.00 10.44 19.21
CA VAL A 192 0.72 11.05 19.62
C VAL A 192 -0.48 10.34 18.97
N ASP A 193 -1.56 10.19 19.75
CA ASP A 193 -2.84 9.50 19.48
C ASP A 193 -3.60 9.92 18.20
#